data_AF-A0A2G2LXE2-F1
#
_entry.id   AF-A0A2G2LXE2-F1
#
_cell.length_a   1.000
_cell.length_b   1.000
_cell.length_c   1.000
_cell.angle_alpha   90.00
_cell.angle_beta   90.00
_cell.angle_gamma   90.00
#
_symmetry.space_group_name_H-M   'P 1'
#
loop_
_entity.id
_entity.type
_entity.pdbx_description
1 polymer ?
#
loop_
_entity_poly.entity_id
_entity_poly.type
_entity_poly.pdbx_seq_one_letter_code
_entity_poly.pdbx_strand_id
1 'polypeptide(L)'
;MTLHILTANTFKFMRFLRLFLLFLLTSAASASEDKVELPLTKQSAAEIIQLKSSGKILSVDNQEKDGEILFLIKVLHTNGKIKIYSLDASTGLPPK
;
A
#
# COMPACT_ATOMS: atom_id res chain seq x y z
N MET A 1 -38.40 6.36 -53.11
CA MET A 1 -37.59 5.25 -52.59
C MET A 1 -36.43 5.85 -51.79
N THR A 2 -36.73 6.45 -50.62
CA THR A 2 -35.78 7.39 -49.98
C THR A 2 -35.87 7.41 -48.44
N LEU A 3 -36.68 6.53 -47.82
CA LEU A 3 -36.86 6.51 -46.35
C LEU A 3 -36.05 5.42 -45.62
N HIS A 4 -35.50 4.42 -46.32
CA HIS A 4 -34.80 3.29 -45.70
C HIS A 4 -33.31 3.53 -45.41
N ILE A 5 -32.73 4.64 -45.90
CA ILE A 5 -31.28 4.90 -45.78
C ILE A 5 -30.96 5.68 -44.48
N LEU A 6 -31.88 6.52 -43.98
CA LEU A 6 -31.63 7.33 -42.77
C LEU A 6 -31.61 6.50 -41.47
N THR A 7 -32.40 5.42 -41.38
CA THR A 7 -32.52 4.57 -40.18
C THR A 7 -31.32 3.66 -39.95
N ALA A 8 -30.62 3.24 -41.01
CA ALA A 8 -29.44 2.39 -40.88
C ALA A 8 -28.21 3.14 -40.33
N ASN A 9 -28.12 4.44 -40.61
CA ASN A 9 -26.95 5.25 -40.22
C ASN A 9 -26.99 5.68 -38.74
N THR A 10 -28.18 5.97 -38.21
CA THR A 10 -28.37 6.26 -36.77
C THR A 10 -28.10 5.03 -35.90
N PHE A 11 -28.42 3.84 -36.39
CA PHE A 11 -28.18 2.57 -35.68
C PHE A 11 -26.68 2.25 -35.58
N LYS A 12 -25.90 2.49 -36.65
CA LYS A 12 -24.43 2.40 -36.61
C LYS A 12 -23.83 3.44 -35.68
N PHE A 13 -24.29 4.69 -35.76
CA PHE A 13 -23.79 5.79 -34.93
C PHE A 13 -24.04 5.56 -33.43
N MET A 14 -25.25 5.12 -33.03
CA MET A 14 -25.54 4.79 -31.62
C MET A 14 -24.69 3.63 -31.10
N ARG A 15 -24.36 2.67 -31.96
CA ARG A 15 -23.52 1.52 -31.60
C ARG A 15 -22.06 1.93 -31.41
N PHE A 16 -21.56 2.86 -32.25
CA PHE A 16 -20.25 3.51 -32.06
C PHE A 16 -20.22 4.40 -30.81
N LEU A 17 -21.25 5.20 -30.58
CA LEU A 17 -21.37 6.07 -29.41
C LEU A 17 -21.37 5.27 -28.10
N ARG A 18 -22.07 4.13 -28.07
CA ARG A 18 -22.08 3.22 -26.91
C ARG A 18 -20.71 2.60 -26.63
N LEU A 19 -20.02 2.14 -27.68
CA LEU A 19 -18.67 1.58 -27.55
C LEU A 19 -17.66 2.65 -27.08
N PHE A 20 -17.80 3.88 -27.58
CA PHE A 20 -16.99 5.01 -27.17
C PHE A 20 -17.23 5.40 -25.71
N LEU A 21 -18.49 5.39 -25.25
CA LEU A 21 -18.84 5.63 -23.85
C LEU A 21 -18.30 4.55 -22.90
N LEU A 22 -18.30 3.28 -23.32
CA LEU A 22 -17.69 2.18 -22.57
C LEU A 22 -16.17 2.31 -22.47
N PHE A 23 -15.52 2.80 -23.53
CA PHE A 23 -14.08 3.06 -23.53
C PHE A 23 -13.71 4.19 -22.54
N LEU A 24 -14.49 5.28 -22.53
CA LEU A 24 -14.28 6.39 -21.58
C LEU A 24 -14.45 5.98 -20.11
N LEU A 25 -15.34 5.02 -19.81
CA LEU A 25 -15.52 4.52 -18.44
C LEU A 25 -14.29 3.77 -17.89
N THR A 26 -13.50 3.12 -18.76
CA THR A 26 -12.33 2.33 -18.32
C THR A 26 -11.12 3.16 -17.92
N SER A 27 -11.03 4.42 -18.36
CA SER A 27 -9.87 5.28 -18.10
C SER A 27 -9.95 6.07 -16.78
N ALA A 28 -11.09 6.03 -16.07
CA ALA A 28 -11.29 6.85 -14.86
C ALA A 28 -10.74 6.22 -13.57
N ALA A 29 -10.23 4.99 -13.61
CA ALA A 29 -9.66 4.31 -12.46
C ALA A 29 -8.13 4.52 -12.39
N SER A 30 -7.71 5.74 -12.07
CA SER A 30 -6.34 6.01 -11.65
C SER A 30 -6.39 6.80 -10.35
N ALA A 31 -6.69 6.10 -9.26
CA ALA A 31 -6.62 6.67 -7.93
C ALA A 31 -5.14 6.77 -7.53
N SER A 32 -4.64 7.99 -7.36
CA SER A 32 -3.34 8.25 -6.76
C SER A 32 -3.43 7.95 -5.26
N GLU A 33 -2.76 6.89 -4.81
CA GLU A 33 -2.60 6.59 -3.38
C GLU A 33 -1.47 7.46 -2.80
N ASP A 34 -1.80 8.67 -2.35
CA ASP A 34 -0.92 9.40 -1.42
C ASP A 34 -0.99 8.69 -0.06
N LYS A 35 -0.15 7.67 0.11
CA LYS A 35 0.04 7.02 1.42
C LYS A 35 0.81 7.98 2.29
N VAL A 36 0.08 8.80 3.04
CA VAL A 36 0.62 9.51 4.19
C VAL A 36 0.91 8.43 5.25
N GLU A 37 2.08 7.80 5.15
CA GLU A 37 2.61 6.93 6.20
C GLU A 37 2.99 7.84 7.37
N LEU A 38 2.19 7.79 8.43
CA LEU A 38 2.56 8.41 9.69
C LEU A 38 3.85 7.73 10.18
N PRO A 39 4.85 8.49 10.65
CA PRO A 39 6.07 7.91 11.15
C PRO A 39 5.75 6.91 12.27
N LEU A 40 6.40 5.76 12.21
CA LEU A 40 6.27 4.70 13.18
C LEU A 40 6.51 5.24 14.59
N THR A 41 5.71 4.75 15.52
CA THR A 41 5.90 4.96 16.96
C THR A 41 6.50 3.71 17.59
N LYS A 42 7.08 3.81 18.79
CA LYS A 42 7.57 2.63 19.52
C LYS A 42 6.49 1.54 19.66
N GLN A 43 5.24 1.95 19.88
CA GLN A 43 4.12 1.02 20.03
C GLN A 43 3.78 0.30 18.71
N SER A 44 3.64 1.04 17.60
CA SER A 44 3.36 0.43 16.30
C SER A 44 4.52 -0.44 15.80
N ALA A 45 5.77 -0.05 16.07
CA ALA A 45 6.95 -0.87 15.82
C ALA A 45 6.89 -2.21 16.56
N ALA A 46 6.49 -2.18 17.85
CA ALA A 46 6.30 -3.38 18.65
C ALA A 46 5.22 -4.29 18.07
N GLU A 47 4.06 -3.74 17.71
CA GLU A 47 2.94 -4.49 17.14
C GLU A 47 3.33 -5.20 15.84
N ILE A 48 4.03 -4.51 14.94
CA ILE A 48 4.53 -5.09 13.68
C ILE A 48 5.44 -6.30 13.94
N ILE A 49 6.39 -6.17 14.88
CA ILE A 49 7.32 -7.26 15.21
C ILE A 49 6.63 -8.38 15.99
N GLN A 50 5.67 -8.06 16.85
CA GLN A 50 4.89 -9.03 17.61
C GLN A 50 4.11 -9.97 16.67
N LEU A 51 3.50 -9.40 15.62
CA LEU A 51 2.78 -10.16 14.59
C LEU A 51 3.71 -11.08 13.77
N LYS A 52 4.95 -10.64 13.49
CA LYS A 52 5.90 -11.38 12.66
C LYS A 52 6.69 -12.45 13.41
N SER A 53 7.07 -12.19 14.65
CA SER A 53 8.08 -12.99 15.37
C SER A 53 7.51 -14.07 16.28
N SER A 54 6.23 -13.93 16.69
CA SER A 54 5.57 -14.76 17.71
C SER A 54 6.34 -14.89 19.04
N GLY A 55 7.37 -14.06 19.26
CA GLY A 55 8.19 -14.07 20.47
C GLY A 55 7.70 -13.05 21.49
N LYS A 56 8.32 -13.02 22.67
CA LYS A 56 8.04 -12.00 23.69
C LYS A 56 8.91 -10.78 23.46
N ILE A 57 8.28 -9.61 23.28
CA ILE A 57 9.00 -8.34 23.23
C ILE A 57 9.56 -8.03 24.63
N LEU A 58 10.86 -7.72 24.69
CA LEU A 58 11.58 -7.36 25.90
C LEU A 58 11.78 -5.85 26.02
N SER A 59 12.17 -5.19 24.92
CA SER A 59 12.33 -3.74 24.86
C SER A 59 12.08 -3.21 23.47
N VAL A 60 11.74 -1.91 23.41
CA VAL A 60 11.65 -1.12 22.19
C VAL A 60 12.43 0.17 22.42
N ASP A 61 13.59 0.24 21.79
CA ASP A 61 14.49 1.38 21.86
C ASP A 61 14.47 2.13 20.52
N ASN A 62 14.95 3.37 20.51
CA ASN A 62 15.17 4.14 19.29
C ASN A 62 16.61 4.65 19.24
N GLN A 63 17.18 4.67 18.06
CA GLN A 63 18.49 5.24 17.79
C GLN A 63 18.40 6.13 16.55
N GLU A 64 19.18 7.20 16.53
CA GLU A 64 19.36 8.03 15.35
C GLU A 64 20.65 7.61 14.66
N LYS A 65 20.59 7.31 13.37
CA LYS A 65 21.74 6.90 12.56
C LYS A 65 21.60 7.52 11.18
N ASP A 66 22.63 8.25 10.72
CA ASP A 66 22.66 8.88 9.40
C ASP A 66 21.46 9.83 9.12
N GLY A 67 20.90 10.42 10.19
CA GLY A 67 19.71 11.28 10.12
C GLY A 67 18.37 10.52 10.09
N GLU A 68 18.41 9.19 10.15
CA GLU A 68 17.24 8.31 10.19
C GLU A 68 17.00 7.81 11.62
N ILE A 69 15.73 7.72 12.02
CA ILE A 69 15.35 7.14 13.31
C ILE A 69 15.07 5.65 13.09
N LEU A 70 15.80 4.80 13.80
CA LEU A 70 15.61 3.35 13.78
C LEU A 70 15.04 2.88 15.12
N PHE A 71 13.98 2.08 15.08
CA PHE A 71 13.48 1.33 16.22
C PHE A 71 14.19 0.00 16.35
N LEU A 72 14.71 -0.29 17.53
CA LEU A 72 15.35 -1.56 17.88
C LEU A 72 14.43 -2.34 18.82
N ILE A 73 13.89 -3.46 18.36
CA ILE A 73 12.96 -4.30 19.09
C ILE A 73 13.68 -5.57 19.52
N LYS A 74 13.92 -5.73 20.83
CA LYS A 74 14.48 -6.96 21.40
C LYS A 74 13.38 -7.99 21.62
N VAL A 75 13.53 -9.17 21.05
CA VAL A 75 12.55 -10.25 21.13
C VAL A 75 13.19 -11.51 21.69
N LEU A 76 12.59 -12.08 22.73
CA LEU A 76 12.89 -13.42 23.23
C LEU A 76 12.06 -14.44 22.46
N HIS A 77 12.73 -15.30 21.71
CA HIS A 77 12.10 -16.41 21.01
C HIS A 77 11.93 -17.64 21.92
N THR A 78 11.03 -18.55 21.52
CA THR A 78 10.71 -19.78 22.26
C THR A 78 11.91 -20.72 22.45
N ASN A 79 12.93 -20.62 21.59
CA ASN A 79 14.19 -21.34 21.72
C ASN A 79 15.19 -20.68 22.71
N GLY A 80 14.77 -19.67 23.45
CA GLY A 80 15.60 -18.92 24.40
C GLY A 80 16.55 -17.92 23.76
N LYS A 81 16.59 -17.80 22.43
CA LYS A 81 17.46 -16.84 21.73
C LYS A 81 16.83 -15.45 21.74
N ILE A 82 17.67 -14.45 21.99
CA ILE A 82 17.30 -13.04 21.83
C ILE A 82 17.68 -12.60 20.43
N LYS A 83 16.73 -12.03 19.68
CA LYS A 83 16.97 -11.36 18.41
C LYS A 83 16.60 -9.89 18.52
N ILE A 84 17.34 -9.04 17.81
CA ILE A 84 17.06 -7.61 17.70
C ILE A 84 16.55 -7.36 16.29
N TYR A 85 15.34 -6.84 16.16
CA TYR A 85 14.77 -6.41 14.89
C TYR A 85 14.93 -4.90 14.78
N SER A 86 15.38 -4.43 13.63
CA SER A 86 15.50 -3.00 13.34
C SER A 86 14.43 -2.60 12.34
N LEU A 87 13.71 -1.51 12.62
CA LEU A 87 12.74 -0.91 11.70
C LEU A 87 13.05 0.58 11.55
N ASP A 88 13.07 1.04 10.32
CA ASP A 88 13.12 2.46 10.00
C ASP A 88 11.79 3.14 10.37
N ALA A 89 11.87 4.29 11.04
CA ALA A 89 10.70 5.00 11.55
C ALA A 89 9.86 5.64 10.44
N SER A 90 10.44 5.97 9.30
CA SER A 90 9.73 6.61 8.19
C SER A 90 9.00 5.59 7.32
N THR A 91 9.56 4.39 7.16
CA THR A 91 9.08 3.37 6.23
C THR A 91 8.49 2.13 6.90
N GLY A 92 8.78 1.90 8.19
CA GLY A 92 8.39 0.68 8.89
C GLY A 92 9.05 -0.60 8.37
N LEU A 93 10.11 -0.47 7.56
CA LEU A 93 10.86 -1.57 6.96
C LEU A 93 12.24 -1.74 7.62
N PRO A 94 12.87 -2.92 7.48
CA PRO A 94 14.27 -3.07 7.87
C PRO A 94 15.18 -2.09 7.11
N PRO A 95 16.20 -1.50 7.78
CA PRO A 95 17.16 -0.63 7.12
C PRO A 95 17.94 -1.41 6.03
N LYS A 96 18.31 -0.72 4.94
CA LYS A 96 19.05 -1.29 3.80
C LYS A 96 20.53 -1.50 4.08
#